data_AF-A0A8D9PAM1-F1
#
_entry.id   AF-A0A8D9PAM1-F1
#
_cell.length_a   1.000
_cell.length_b   1.000
_cell.length_c   1.000
_cell.angle_alpha   90.00
_cell.angle_beta   90.00
_cell.angle_gamma   90.00
#
_symmetry.space_group_name_H-M   'P 1'
#
loop_
_entity.id
_entity.type
_entity.pdbx_description
1 polymer ?
#
loop_
_entity_poly.entity_id
_entity_poly.type
_entity_poly.pdbx_seq_one_letter_code
_entity_poly.pdbx_strand_id
1 'polypeptide(L)' 'MKETVFADSKIYYDGDKATSADGTIAGSTKLLPEIIKILGKKGMFKPQYIENVYHYHGLDPIGEIEWDEDFNPRF' A
#
# COMPACT_ATOMS: atom_id res chain seq x y z
N MET A 1 -6.96 -15.98 14.99
CA MET A 1 -7.45 -15.45 13.71
C MET A 1 -8.32 -14.24 14.01
N LYS A 2 -8.03 -13.07 13.45
CA LYS A 2 -8.87 -11.87 13.61
C LYS A 2 -9.80 -11.74 12.40
N GLU A 3 -11.07 -11.42 12.65
CA GLU A 3 -12.10 -11.27 11.61
C GLU A 3 -12.52 -9.80 11.48
N THR A 4 -12.73 -9.34 10.25
CA THR A 4 -13.31 -8.01 9.95
C THR A 4 -14.22 -8.09 8.72
N VAL A 5 -14.98 -7.02 8.47
CA VAL A 5 -15.77 -6.85 7.25
C VAL A 5 -15.09 -5.80 6.37
N PHE A 6 -14.83 -6.14 5.11
CA PHE A 6 -14.28 -5.23 4.09
C PHE A 6 -14.95 -5.52 2.76
N ALA A 7 -15.42 -4.47 2.06
CA ALA A 7 -16.16 -4.59 0.81
C ALA A 7 -17.28 -5.65 0.88
N ASP A 8 -18.11 -5.55 1.93
CA ASP A 8 -19.24 -6.46 2.22
C ASP A 8 -18.86 -7.95 2.38
N SER A 9 -17.56 -8.24 2.50
CA SER A 9 -17.02 -9.59 2.63
C SER A 9 -16.36 -9.77 3.99
N LYS A 10 -16.56 -10.96 4.59
CA LYS A 10 -15.83 -11.33 5.80
C LYS A 10 -14.38 -11.67 5.44
N ILE A 11 -13.44 -10.98 6.08
CA ILE A 11 -12.00 -11.13 5.88
C ILE A 11 -11.37 -11.73 7.12
N TYR A 12 -10.46 -12.66 6.89
CA TYR A 12 -9.70 -13.38 7.90
C TYR A 12 -8.23 -12.97 7.84
N TYR A 13 -7.68 -12.53 8.97
CA TYR A 13 -6.26 -12.24 9.11
C TYR A 13 -5.55 -13.32 9.93
N ASP A 14 -4.54 -13.94 9.31
CA ASP A 14 -3.74 -15.03 9.87
C ASP A 14 -2.45 -14.57 10.57
N GLY A 15 -2.08 -13.30 10.44
CA GLY A 15 -0.81 -12.74 10.93
C GLY A 15 0.11 -12.27 9.79
N ASP A 16 -0.09 -12.78 8.58
CA ASP A 16 0.69 -12.42 7.39
C ASP A 16 -0.18 -11.76 6.33
N LYS A 17 -1.36 -12.33 6.05
CA LYS A 17 -2.28 -11.90 5.00
C LYS A 17 -3.71 -11.81 5.50
N ALA A 18 -4.46 -10.92 4.86
CA ALA A 18 -5.89 -10.78 5.03
C ALA A 18 -6.59 -11.36 3.79
N THR A 19 -7.39 -12.40 3.95
CA THR A 19 -8.09 -13.06 2.83
C THR A 19 -9.55 -13.32 3.14
N SER A 20 -10.42 -13.28 2.15
CA SER A 20 -11.79 -13.82 2.24
C SER A 20 -11.79 -15.35 2.26
N ALA A 21 -12.95 -15.95 2.52
CA ALA A 21 -13.12 -17.40 2.58
C ALA A 21 -12.75 -18.14 1.27
N ASP A 22 -12.93 -17.48 0.13
CA ASP A 22 -12.60 -17.98 -1.21
C ASP A 22 -11.12 -17.76 -1.59
N GLY A 23 -10.32 -17.15 -0.70
CA GLY A 23 -8.91 -16.89 -0.92
C GLY A 23 -8.58 -15.56 -1.61
N THR A 24 -9.57 -14.71 -1.89
CA THR A 24 -9.31 -13.35 -2.41
C THR A 24 -8.56 -12.51 -1.37
N ILE A 25 -7.46 -11.88 -1.79
CA ILE A 25 -6.61 -11.08 -0.90
C ILE A 25 -7.28 -9.72 -0.66
N ALA A 26 -7.51 -9.39 0.61
CA ALA A 26 -8.05 -8.11 1.05
C ALA A 26 -6.94 -7.04 1.15
N GLY A 27 -6.34 -6.74 -0.01
CA GLY A 27 -5.26 -5.75 -0.12
C GLY A 27 -3.95 -6.16 0.56
N SER A 28 -2.99 -5.24 0.57
CA SER A 28 -1.71 -5.42 1.25
C SER A 28 -1.86 -5.09 2.73
N THR A 29 -1.39 -5.98 3.61
CA THR A 29 -1.23 -5.71 5.06
C THR A 29 -0.04 -4.80 5.36
N LYS A 30 0.83 -4.57 4.36
CA LYS A 30 2.01 -3.72 4.47
C LYS A 30 1.68 -2.24 4.41
N LEU A 31 2.38 -1.45 5.21
CA LEU A 31 2.33 0.01 5.14
C LEU A 31 2.90 0.51 3.81
N LEU A 32 2.42 1.66 3.33
CA LEU A 32 2.86 2.27 2.08
C LEU A 32 4.41 2.41 1.97
N PRO A 33 5.15 2.82 3.01
CA PRO A 33 6.62 2.85 2.94
C PRO A 33 7.25 1.48 2.71
N GLU A 34 6.70 0.41 3.28
CA GLU A 34 7.21 -0.94 3.03
C GLU A 34 6.95 -1.39 1.58
N ILE A 35 5.78 -1.04 1.04
CA ILE A 35 5.43 -1.31 -0.37
C ILE A 35 6.42 -0.58 -1.28
N ILE A 36 6.68 0.71 -1.02
CA ILE A 36 7.62 1.52 -1.80
C ILE A 36 9.03 0.95 -1.71
N LYS A 37 9.48 0.53 -0.52
CA LYS A 37 10.78 -0.12 -0.34
C LYS A 37 10.92 -1.43 -1.13
N ILE A 38 9.87 -2.24 -1.16
CA ILE A 38 9.84 -3.47 -1.98
C ILE A 38 9.91 -3.14 -3.47
N LEU A 39 9.13 -2.15 -3.93
CA LEU A 39 9.13 -1.74 -5.34
C LEU A 39 10.47 -1.12 -5.74
N GLY A 40 11.04 -0.28 -4.89
CA GLY A 40 12.32 0.39 -5.10
C GLY A 40 13.47 -0.61 -5.24
N LYS A 41 13.57 -1.57 -4.33
CA LYS A 41 14.56 -2.66 -4.39
C LYS A 41 14.43 -3.53 -5.65
N LYS A 42 13.26 -3.59 -6.26
CA LYS A 42 13.01 -4.32 -7.52
C LYS A 42 13.20 -3.45 -8.77
N GLY A 43 13.57 -2.18 -8.62
CA GLY A 43 13.65 -1.22 -9.74
C GLY A 43 12.29 -0.92 -10.38
N MET A 44 11.19 -1.17 -9.65
CA MET A 44 9.81 -1.04 -10.14
C MET A 44 9.10 0.19 -9.59
N PHE A 45 9.70 0.90 -8.62
CA PHE A 45 9.09 2.10 -8.06
C PHE A 45 9.06 3.20 -9.12
N LYS A 46 7.86 3.79 -9.29
CA LYS A 46 7.60 4.92 -10.17
C LYS A 46 6.81 5.96 -9.36
N PRO A 47 7.27 7.23 -9.26
CA PRO A 47 6.55 8.29 -8.56
C PRO A 47 5.10 8.45 -9.03
N GLN A 48 4.83 8.14 -10.30
CA GLN A 48 3.50 8.21 -10.90
C GLN A 48 2.47 7.32 -10.19
N TYR A 49 2.87 6.26 -9.49
CA TYR A 49 1.93 5.44 -8.71
C TYR A 49 1.27 6.23 -7.56
N ILE A 50 1.92 7.28 -7.09
CA ILE A 50 1.41 8.18 -6.06
C ILE A 50 0.69 9.36 -6.73
N GLU A 51 1.33 10.02 -7.69
CA GLU A 51 0.79 11.20 -8.39
C GLU A 51 -0.56 10.91 -9.07
N ASN A 52 -0.72 9.73 -9.66
CA ASN A 52 -1.97 9.35 -10.34
C ASN A 52 -3.19 9.37 -9.41
N VAL A 53 -3.01 9.05 -8.12
CA VAL A 53 -4.10 9.06 -7.14
C VAL A 53 -4.55 10.50 -6.88
N TYR A 54 -3.60 11.41 -6.69
CA TYR A 54 -3.88 12.84 -6.52
C TYR A 54 -4.60 13.42 -7.75
N HIS A 55 -4.08 13.16 -8.95
CA HIS A 55 -4.70 13.59 -10.20
C HIS A 55 -6.11 13.02 -10.37
N TYR A 56 -6.31 11.74 -10.10
CA TYR A 56 -7.62 11.09 -10.22
C TYR A 56 -8.67 11.72 -9.30
N HIS A 57 -8.27 12.11 -8.09
CA HIS A 57 -9.16 12.75 -7.13
C HIS A 57 -9.22 14.28 -7.23
N GLY A 58 -8.45 14.89 -8.15
CA GLY A 58 -8.36 16.36 -8.29
C GLY A 58 -7.81 17.03 -7.02
N LEU A 59 -6.89 16.38 -6.33
CA LEU A 59 -6.30 16.86 -5.08
C LEU A 59 -4.89 17.41 -5.34
N ASP A 60 -4.59 18.56 -4.74
CA ASP A 60 -3.23 19.07 -4.68
C ASP A 60 -2.45 18.36 -3.56
N PRO A 61 -1.24 17.84 -3.82
CA PRO A 61 -0.39 17.26 -2.80
C PRO A 61 -0.02 18.30 -1.74
N ILE A 62 -0.18 17.95 -0.46
CA ILE A 62 0.26 18.80 0.65
C ILE A 62 1.64 18.32 1.09
N GLY A 63 2.67 18.96 0.52
CA GLY A 63 4.07 18.64 0.79
C GLY A 63 4.65 17.57 -0.13
N GLU A 64 5.87 17.17 0.19
CA GLU A 64 6.65 16.19 -0.57
C GLU A 64 7.28 15.16 0.36
N ILE A 65 7.52 13.96 -0.15
CA ILE A 65 8.24 12.90 0.56
C ILE A 65 9.49 12.59 -0.26
N GLU A 66 10.65 12.77 0.37
CA GLU A 66 11.91 12.31 -0.19
C GLU A 66 12.25 10.90 0.30
N TRP A 67 12.83 10.10 -0.59
CA TRP A 67 13.26 8.74 -0.29
C TRP A 67 14.78 8.68 -0.39
N ASP A 68 15.43 8.07 0.59
CA ASP A 68 16.87 7.79 0.49
C ASP A 68 17.16 6.62 -0.48
N GLU A 69 18.45 6.29 -0.65
CA GLU A 69 18.91 5.20 -1.53
C GLU A 69 18.31 3.83 -1.15
N ASP A 70 17.87 3.67 0.10
CA ASP A 70 17.24 2.46 0.64
C ASP A 70 15.71 2.54 0.67
N PHE A 71 15.13 3.60 0.10
CA PHE A 71 13.71 3.90 0.10
C PHE A 71 13.10 3.99 1.51
N ASN A 72 13.82 4.59 2.45
CA ASN A 72 13.24 5.07 3.70
C ASN A 72 12.74 6.52 3.53
N PRO A 73 11.55 6.86 4.04
CA PRO A 73 11.01 8.21 3.92
C PRO A 73 11.78 9.18 4.82
N ARG A 74 12.12 10.35 4.29
CA ARG A 74 12.61 11.51 5.04
C ARG A 74 11.47 12.52 5.18
N PHE A 75 11.32 13.06 6.39
CA PHE A 75 10.34 14.09 6.74
C PHE A 75 11.06 15.34 7.22
#